data_AF-A0A1B3SKN0-F1
#
_entry.id   AF-A0A1B3SKN0-F1
#
_cell.length_a   1.000
_cell.length_b   1.000
_cell.length_c   1.000
_cell.angle_alpha   90.00
_cell.angle_beta   90.00
_cell.angle_gamma   90.00
#
_symmetry.space_group_name_H-M   'P 1'
#
loop_
_entity.id
_entity.type
_entity.pdbx_description
1 polymer ?
#
loop_
_entity_poly.entity_id
_entity_poly.type
_entity_poly.pdbx_seq_one_letter_code
_entity_poly.pdbx_strand_id
1 'polypeptide(L)'
;MENKNIVVITIVILWIISLMITGFLALLYNEKIRVYKNINVKYLESVNEQENNYQLKEQKIDYELPLGEICYFFKKGISLYKKTKEYNGKKDKQWSHDYKFYYKNNVLTKINADIYLTNKNVLIEYENKYLKIDIKKIFSLIAFTFYGNKEWVTGVEIIFDDNKVLLNPETNDLVLAYRAIKKGELTDD
;
A
#
# COMPACT_ATOMS: atom_id res chain seq x y z
N MET A 1 28.06 -9.32 53.43
CA MET A 1 27.08 -8.37 52.85
C MET A 1 25.70 -8.98 53.00
N GLU A 2 24.77 -8.27 53.63
CA GLU A 2 23.42 -8.78 53.92
C GLU A 2 22.68 -9.15 52.63
N ASN A 3 21.90 -10.24 52.63
CA ASN A 3 21.07 -10.69 51.50
C ASN A 3 20.20 -9.57 50.92
N LYS A 4 19.79 -8.61 51.77
CA LYS A 4 19.04 -7.42 51.37
C LYS A 4 19.80 -6.55 50.35
N ASN A 5 21.10 -6.37 50.50
CA ASN A 5 21.92 -5.58 49.58
C ASN A 5 22.02 -6.27 48.22
N ILE A 6 22.14 -7.59 48.20
CA ILE A 6 22.18 -8.38 46.96
C ILE A 6 20.85 -8.20 46.19
N VAL A 7 19.71 -8.32 46.87
CA VAL A 7 18.38 -8.14 46.26
C VAL A 7 18.21 -6.74 45.68
N VAL A 8 18.61 -5.70 46.41
CA VAL A 8 18.52 -4.31 45.93
C VAL A 8 19.39 -4.11 44.69
N ILE A 9 20.63 -4.62 44.69
CA ILE A 9 21.54 -4.54 43.53
C ILE A 9 20.92 -5.24 42.32
N THR A 10 20.33 -6.43 42.50
CA THR A 10 19.67 -7.15 41.41
C THR A 10 18.52 -6.35 40.78
N ILE A 11 17.68 -5.71 41.59
CA ILE A 11 16.57 -4.87 41.10
C ILE A 11 17.10 -3.69 40.29
N VAL A 12 18.15 -3.02 40.79
CA VAL A 12 18.78 -1.89 40.08
C VAL A 12 19.36 -2.32 38.74
N ILE A 13 20.04 -3.47 38.68
CA ILE A 13 20.59 -4.02 37.43
C ILE A 13 19.48 -4.34 36.43
N LEU A 14 18.40 -5.02 36.87
CA LEU A 14 17.25 -5.31 36.02
C LEU A 14 16.60 -4.04 35.47
N TRP A 15 16.49 -3.00 36.29
CA TRP A 15 15.96 -1.70 35.88
C TRP A 15 16.85 -1.04 34.82
N ILE A 16 18.17 -1.03 35.01
CA ILE A 16 19.14 -0.50 34.04
C ILE A 16 19.07 -1.29 32.71
N ILE A 17 18.98 -2.62 32.76
CA ILE A 17 18.83 -3.46 31.56
C ILE A 17 17.53 -3.13 30.82
N SER A 18 16.41 -2.98 31.54
CA SER A 18 15.13 -2.58 30.93
C SER A 18 15.22 -1.21 30.24
N LEU A 19 15.86 -0.22 30.89
CA LEU A 19 16.10 1.09 30.28
C LEU A 19 16.98 0.98 29.02
N MET A 20 18.03 0.18 29.04
CA MET A 20 18.87 -0.05 27.85
C MET A 20 18.08 -0.69 26.71
N ILE A 21 17.26 -1.71 26.99
CA ILE A 21 16.42 -2.37 25.96
C ILE A 21 15.42 -1.37 25.36
N THR A 22 14.74 -0.58 26.19
CA THR A 22 13.77 0.42 25.70
C THR A 22 14.44 1.52 24.88
N GLY A 23 15.61 2.01 25.31
CA GLY A 23 16.40 2.98 24.55
C GLY A 23 16.87 2.42 23.20
N PHE A 24 17.34 1.17 23.18
CA PHE A 24 17.75 0.51 21.94
C PHE A 24 16.57 0.32 20.97
N LEU A 25 15.41 -0.11 21.47
CA LEU A 25 14.19 -0.21 20.66
C LEU A 25 13.75 1.14 20.09
N ALA A 26 13.84 2.21 20.89
CA ALA A 26 13.50 3.56 20.46
C ALA A 26 14.42 4.05 19.33
N LEU A 27 15.73 3.74 19.40
CA LEU A 27 16.69 4.06 18.34
C LEU A 27 16.34 3.34 17.03
N LEU A 28 16.10 2.03 17.08
CA LEU A 28 15.70 1.24 15.91
C LEU A 28 14.39 1.76 15.28
N TYR A 29 13.42 2.13 16.13
CA TYR A 29 12.15 2.68 15.67
C TYR A 29 12.31 4.04 14.99
N ASN A 30 13.12 4.93 15.57
CA ASN A 30 13.40 6.25 15.03
C ASN A 30 14.07 6.18 13.65
N GLU A 31 15.04 5.26 13.49
CA GLU A 31 15.68 5.01 12.20
C GLU A 31 14.68 4.54 11.15
N LYS A 32 13.83 3.55 11.48
CA LYS A 32 12.78 3.06 10.57
C LYS A 32 11.81 4.16 10.14
N ILE A 33 11.37 5.02 11.06
CA ILE A 33 10.49 6.16 10.73
C ILE A 33 11.20 7.15 9.83
N ARG A 34 12.47 7.47 10.10
CA ARG A 34 13.23 8.41 9.29
C ARG A 34 13.32 7.94 7.85
N VAL A 35 13.63 6.66 7.64
CA VAL A 35 13.66 6.04 6.30
C VAL A 35 12.30 6.14 5.62
N TYR A 36 11.21 5.77 6.32
CA TYR A 36 9.85 5.90 5.80
C TYR A 36 9.53 7.34 5.36
N LYS A 37 9.77 8.32 6.22
CA LYS A 37 9.50 9.73 5.93
C LYS A 37 10.24 10.18 4.68
N ASN A 38 11.52 9.85 4.57
CA ASN A 38 12.34 10.23 3.42
C ASN A 38 11.82 9.60 2.11
N ILE A 39 11.45 8.32 2.13
CA ILE A 39 10.90 7.62 0.95
C ILE A 39 9.55 8.23 0.58
N ASN A 40 8.66 8.42 1.56
CA ASN A 40 7.33 8.94 1.31
C ASN A 40 7.33 10.37 0.78
N VAL A 41 8.19 11.24 1.33
CA VAL A 41 8.34 12.62 0.84
C VAL A 41 8.79 12.63 -0.61
N LYS A 42 9.88 11.92 -0.94
CA LYS A 42 10.38 11.81 -2.32
C LYS A 42 9.34 11.26 -3.29
N TYR A 43 8.57 10.26 -2.84
CA TYR A 43 7.54 9.66 -3.66
C TYR A 43 6.40 10.64 -3.94
N LEU A 44 5.92 11.36 -2.93
CA LEU A 44 4.87 12.38 -3.09
C LEU A 44 5.35 13.57 -3.94
N GLU A 45 6.60 14.01 -3.76
CA GLU A 45 7.22 15.03 -4.61
C GLU A 45 7.21 14.59 -6.08
N SER A 46 7.67 13.36 -6.37
CA SER A 46 7.66 12.81 -7.73
C SER A 46 6.27 12.74 -8.35
N VAL A 47 5.23 12.40 -7.58
CA VAL A 47 3.85 12.40 -8.06
C VAL A 47 3.38 13.82 -8.37
N ASN A 48 3.64 14.78 -7.49
CA ASN A 48 3.22 16.17 -7.66
C ASN A 48 3.94 16.88 -8.82
N GLU A 49 5.23 16.59 -9.03
CA GLU A 49 6.00 17.12 -10.16
C GLU A 49 5.43 16.65 -11.50
N GLN A 50 5.03 15.38 -11.58
CA GLN A 50 4.46 14.79 -12.79
C GLN A 50 3.01 15.23 -13.03
N GLU A 51 2.25 15.53 -11.99
CA GLU A 51 0.83 15.89 -12.09
C GLU A 51 0.58 17.11 -13.00
N ASN A 52 1.44 18.12 -12.95
CA ASN A 52 1.26 19.36 -13.74
C ASN A 52 1.43 19.15 -15.26
N ASN A 53 2.19 18.13 -15.66
CA ASN A 53 2.49 17.85 -17.07
C ASN A 53 1.84 16.54 -17.54
N TYR A 54 1.02 15.92 -16.70
CA TYR A 54 0.41 14.65 -17.01
C TYR A 54 -0.66 14.85 -18.08
N GLN A 55 -0.61 14.05 -19.13
CA GLN A 55 -1.63 14.00 -20.16
C GLN A 55 -2.25 12.63 -20.15
N LEU A 56 -3.57 12.60 -19.96
CA LEU A 56 -4.33 11.37 -20.05
C LEU A 56 -4.24 10.84 -21.49
N LYS A 57 -3.69 9.63 -21.65
CA LYS A 57 -3.52 9.00 -22.96
C LYS A 57 -4.21 7.65 -22.95
N GLU A 58 -4.96 7.38 -24.02
CA GLU A 58 -5.52 6.07 -24.25
C GLU A 58 -4.40 5.04 -24.43
N GLN A 59 -4.53 3.91 -23.76
CA GLN A 59 -3.64 2.76 -23.91
C GLN A 59 -4.34 1.65 -24.67
N LYS A 60 -3.71 1.22 -25.76
CA LYS A 60 -4.16 0.05 -26.51
C LYS A 60 -3.87 -1.21 -25.69
N ILE A 61 -4.90 -2.03 -25.51
CA ILE A 61 -4.80 -3.33 -24.84
C ILE A 61 -5.29 -4.43 -25.81
N ASP A 62 -4.79 -5.64 -25.62
CA ASP A 62 -5.12 -6.79 -26.49
C ASP A 62 -6.55 -7.34 -26.26
N TYR A 63 -7.32 -6.73 -25.36
CA TYR A 63 -8.66 -7.15 -24.97
C TYR A 63 -9.74 -6.23 -25.54
N GLU A 64 -10.86 -6.82 -25.91
CA GLU A 64 -12.06 -6.06 -26.29
C GLU A 64 -12.71 -5.48 -25.04
N LEU A 65 -12.75 -4.15 -24.94
CA LEU A 65 -13.42 -3.43 -23.87
C LEU A 65 -14.92 -3.35 -24.13
N PRO A 66 -15.76 -3.33 -23.08
CA PRO A 66 -17.18 -3.03 -23.23
C PRO A 66 -17.40 -1.69 -23.93
N LEU A 67 -18.53 -1.56 -24.63
CA LEU A 67 -18.89 -0.33 -25.34
C LEU A 67 -18.81 0.91 -24.44
N GLY A 68 -18.08 1.92 -24.91
CA GLY A 68 -17.85 3.18 -24.21
C GLY A 68 -16.91 3.08 -23.00
N GLU A 69 -16.14 2.00 -22.86
CA GLU A 69 -14.97 1.96 -21.98
C GLU A 69 -13.68 2.25 -22.77
N ILE A 70 -12.85 3.14 -22.24
CA ILE A 70 -11.54 3.50 -22.80
C ILE A 70 -10.51 3.24 -21.71
N CYS A 71 -9.43 2.51 -22.02
CA CYS A 71 -8.34 2.22 -21.08
C CYS A 71 -7.32 3.36 -21.09
N TYR A 72 -6.95 3.85 -19.89
CA TYR A 72 -5.98 4.92 -19.72
C TYR A 72 -4.70 4.47 -19.02
N PHE A 73 -4.74 3.32 -18.36
CA PHE A 73 -3.56 2.73 -17.77
C PHE A 73 -3.67 1.21 -17.79
N PHE A 74 -2.62 0.57 -18.30
CA PHE A 74 -2.45 -0.86 -18.29
C PHE A 74 -1.03 -1.21 -17.90
N LYS A 75 -0.88 -2.12 -16.94
CA LYS A 75 0.42 -2.72 -16.64
C LYS A 75 0.28 -4.18 -16.23
N LYS A 76 1.03 -5.04 -16.92
CA LYS A 76 1.18 -6.45 -16.55
C LYS A 76 2.26 -6.60 -15.49
N GLY A 77 2.14 -7.65 -14.69
CA GLY A 77 3.24 -8.10 -13.83
C GLY A 77 3.48 -7.22 -12.59
N ILE A 78 2.47 -6.46 -12.16
CA ILE A 78 2.60 -5.58 -11.00
C ILE A 78 2.46 -6.38 -9.69
N SER A 79 2.99 -5.80 -8.61
CA SER A 79 2.96 -6.47 -7.32
C SER A 79 1.70 -6.09 -6.55
N LEU A 80 0.79 -7.05 -6.35
CA LEU A 80 -0.36 -6.94 -5.46
C LEU A 80 0.03 -7.44 -4.06
N TYR A 81 -0.22 -6.62 -3.04
CA TYR A 81 0.06 -6.97 -1.65
C TYR A 81 -1.24 -7.31 -0.94
N LYS A 82 -1.45 -8.61 -0.73
CA LYS A 82 -2.62 -9.14 -0.04
C LYS A 82 -2.28 -9.54 1.38
N LYS A 83 -3.20 -9.28 2.31
CA LYS A 83 -3.10 -9.80 3.67
C LYS A 83 -3.27 -11.31 3.67
N THR A 84 -2.30 -12.02 4.22
CA THR A 84 -2.47 -13.41 4.64
C THR A 84 -2.88 -13.40 6.11
N LYS A 85 -4.12 -13.79 6.43
CA LYS A 85 -4.48 -14.20 7.79
C LYS A 85 -4.53 -15.72 7.79
N GLU A 86 -3.48 -16.38 8.25
CA GLU A 86 -3.70 -17.65 8.94
C GLU A 86 -4.14 -17.32 10.36
N TYR A 87 -5.43 -17.51 10.63
CA TYR A 87 -5.93 -17.60 11.99
C TYR A 87 -6.80 -18.86 12.05
N ASN A 88 -6.26 -19.92 12.65
CA ASN A 88 -6.97 -21.14 13.03
C ASN A 88 -7.88 -21.77 11.94
N GLY A 89 -7.33 -22.09 10.76
CA GLY A 89 -7.95 -23.03 9.81
C GLY A 89 -9.28 -22.61 9.15
N LYS A 90 -9.81 -21.41 9.43
CA LYS A 90 -11.01 -20.88 8.78
C LYS A 90 -10.63 -19.79 7.78
N LYS A 91 -10.76 -20.09 6.49
CA LYS A 91 -10.70 -19.12 5.40
C LYS A 91 -11.93 -18.23 5.48
N ASP A 92 -11.85 -17.12 6.21
CA ASP A 92 -12.97 -16.20 6.23
C ASP A 92 -12.96 -15.26 5.02
N LYS A 93 -14.18 -15.00 4.56
CA LYS A 93 -14.49 -14.01 3.53
C LYS A 93 -14.27 -12.62 4.13
N GLN A 94 -14.01 -11.65 3.25
CA GLN A 94 -14.04 -10.20 3.54
C GLN A 94 -12.70 -9.57 3.98
N TRP A 95 -12.27 -8.57 3.20
CA TRP A 95 -11.02 -7.87 3.38
C TRP A 95 -11.15 -6.87 4.55
N SER A 96 -10.78 -7.24 5.77
CA SER A 96 -10.98 -6.37 6.94
C SER A 96 -9.96 -5.22 7.07
N HIS A 97 -10.40 -4.03 6.66
CA HIS A 97 -10.12 -2.62 7.02
C HIS A 97 -8.86 -2.04 7.67
N ASP A 98 -8.33 -2.49 8.78
CA ASP A 98 -7.68 -1.50 9.65
C ASP A 98 -6.14 -1.44 9.55
N TYR A 99 -5.63 -0.81 8.47
CA TYR A 99 -4.18 -0.76 8.14
C TYR A 99 -3.30 0.03 9.12
N LYS A 100 -3.92 0.80 10.03
CA LYS A 100 -3.19 1.61 11.02
C LYS A 100 -2.45 0.77 12.08
N PHE A 101 -2.85 -0.50 12.26
CA PHE A 101 -2.22 -1.47 13.17
C PHE A 101 -1.42 -2.59 12.48
N TYR A 102 -1.15 -2.49 11.17
CA TYR A 102 -0.55 -3.59 10.38
C TYR A 102 0.92 -3.90 10.69
N TYR A 103 1.58 -3.08 11.50
CA TYR A 103 2.93 -3.32 11.99
C TYR A 103 3.06 -4.57 12.89
N LYS A 104 1.95 -5.14 13.38
CA LYS A 104 2.01 -6.21 14.39
C LYS A 104 2.24 -7.62 13.85
N ASN A 105 1.82 -7.95 12.60
CA ASN A 105 1.84 -9.35 12.10
C ASN A 105 2.49 -9.59 10.73
N ASN A 106 3.03 -8.56 10.04
CA ASN A 106 4.06 -8.70 8.98
C ASN A 106 3.95 -9.84 7.93
N VAL A 107 2.77 -10.16 7.41
CA VAL A 107 2.70 -11.00 6.18
C VAL A 107 1.71 -10.39 5.19
N LEU A 108 2.17 -9.34 4.52
CA LEU A 108 1.63 -9.03 3.18
C LEU A 108 2.29 -10.01 2.23
N THR A 109 1.50 -10.91 1.65
CA THR A 109 1.95 -11.76 0.55
C THR A 109 1.96 -10.96 -0.74
N LYS A 110 3.12 -10.93 -1.39
CA LYS A 110 3.31 -10.37 -2.72
C LYS A 110 2.83 -11.39 -3.76
N ILE A 111 1.87 -10.99 -4.57
CA ILE A 111 1.27 -11.78 -5.63
C ILE A 111 1.43 -11.00 -6.94
N ASN A 112 1.63 -11.69 -8.04
CA ASN A 112 1.68 -11.06 -9.35
C ASN A 112 0.26 -10.72 -9.84
N ALA A 113 0.06 -9.52 -10.34
CA ALA A 113 -1.23 -9.05 -10.84
C ALA A 113 -1.07 -8.18 -12.08
N ASP A 114 -2.11 -8.16 -12.89
CA ASP A 114 -2.25 -7.21 -14.00
C ASP A 114 -3.32 -6.19 -13.60
N ILE A 115 -3.12 -4.92 -13.98
CA ILE A 115 -4.06 -3.85 -13.65
C ILE A 115 -4.43 -3.05 -14.88
N TYR A 116 -5.72 -2.71 -14.93
CA TYR A 116 -6.33 -1.89 -15.96
C TYR A 116 -7.14 -0.81 -15.27
N LEU A 117 -7.02 0.42 -15.76
CA LEU A 117 -7.86 1.55 -15.36
C LEU A 117 -8.53 2.08 -16.62
N THR A 118 -9.86 2.00 -16.65
CA THR A 118 -10.69 2.59 -17.70
C THR A 118 -11.34 3.88 -17.20
N ASN A 119 -12.08 4.60 -18.05
CA ASN A 119 -12.97 5.69 -17.60
C ASN A 119 -14.05 5.23 -16.61
N LYS A 120 -14.39 3.93 -16.54
CA LYS A 120 -15.49 3.42 -15.71
C LYS A 120 -15.04 2.50 -14.58
N ASN A 121 -13.97 1.75 -14.76
CA ASN A 121 -13.59 0.68 -13.83
C ASN A 121 -12.08 0.62 -13.59
N VAL A 122 -11.71 0.11 -12.41
CA VAL A 122 -10.40 -0.49 -12.16
C VAL A 122 -10.58 -2.01 -12.18
N LEU A 123 -9.82 -2.69 -13.03
CA LEU A 123 -9.76 -4.15 -13.08
C LEU A 123 -8.38 -4.61 -12.61
N ILE A 124 -8.36 -5.56 -11.68
CA ILE A 124 -7.13 -6.18 -11.17
C ILE A 124 -7.25 -7.69 -11.35
N GLU A 125 -6.39 -8.27 -12.18
CA GLU A 125 -6.35 -9.70 -12.46
C GLU A 125 -5.19 -10.36 -11.71
N TYR A 126 -5.43 -11.47 -11.02
CA TYR A 126 -4.43 -12.17 -10.22
C TYR A 126 -4.86 -13.63 -9.97
N GLU A 127 -3.93 -14.59 -10.00
CA GLU A 127 -4.19 -16.01 -9.65
C GLU A 127 -5.47 -16.62 -10.29
N ASN A 128 -5.72 -16.36 -11.57
CA ASN A 128 -6.94 -16.76 -12.31
C ASN A 128 -8.25 -16.19 -11.75
N LYS A 129 -8.18 -15.07 -11.05
CA LYS A 129 -9.31 -14.29 -10.52
C LYS A 129 -9.19 -12.86 -11.00
N TYR A 130 -10.29 -12.13 -10.90
CA TYR A 130 -10.30 -10.71 -11.16
C TYR A 130 -11.10 -9.98 -10.08
N LEU A 131 -10.73 -8.72 -9.86
CA LEU A 131 -11.45 -7.76 -9.04
C LEU A 131 -11.78 -6.56 -9.92
N LYS A 132 -13.07 -6.40 -10.26
CA LYS A 132 -13.58 -5.26 -11.02
C LYS A 132 -14.24 -4.28 -10.05
N ILE A 133 -13.79 -3.03 -10.06
CA ILE A 133 -14.24 -1.97 -9.16
C ILE A 133 -14.72 -0.80 -10.01
N ASP A 134 -15.98 -0.41 -9.87
CA ASP A 134 -16.51 0.81 -10.49
C ASP A 134 -15.79 2.03 -9.88
N ILE A 135 -15.30 2.94 -10.73
CA ILE A 135 -14.61 4.18 -10.31
C ILE A 135 -15.48 5.04 -9.39
N LYS A 136 -16.81 4.95 -9.53
CA LYS A 136 -17.76 5.64 -8.64
C LYS A 136 -17.73 5.11 -7.20
N LYS A 137 -17.36 3.84 -7.00
CA LYS A 137 -17.25 3.20 -5.67
C LYS A 137 -15.89 3.37 -5.02
N ILE A 138 -14.89 3.84 -5.76
CA ILE A 138 -13.56 4.13 -5.21
C ILE A 138 -13.64 5.42 -4.40
N PHE A 139 -13.51 5.30 -3.08
CA PHE A 139 -13.42 6.41 -2.14
C PHE A 139 -12.09 7.14 -2.25
N SER A 140 -11.00 6.40 -2.46
CA SER A 140 -9.66 6.96 -2.56
C SER A 140 -8.76 6.07 -3.40
N LEU A 141 -8.00 6.66 -4.33
CA LEU A 141 -6.86 6.02 -4.98
C LEU A 141 -5.69 7.01 -4.89
N ILE A 142 -4.71 6.69 -4.05
CA ILE A 142 -3.62 7.60 -3.69
C ILE A 142 -2.27 6.92 -3.74
N ALA A 143 -1.25 7.74 -3.98
CA ALA A 143 0.15 7.38 -3.77
C ALA A 143 0.36 7.08 -2.28
N PHE A 144 0.85 5.89 -1.96
CA PHE A 144 1.01 5.40 -0.60
C PHE A 144 2.31 4.61 -0.43
N THR A 145 3.02 4.87 0.67
CA THR A 145 4.21 4.10 1.06
C THR A 145 3.85 3.15 2.20
N PHE A 146 4.14 1.87 2.05
CA PHE A 146 3.82 0.83 3.03
C PHE A 146 4.99 -0.13 3.26
N TYR A 147 4.96 -0.87 4.36
CA TYR A 147 5.98 -1.87 4.67
C TYR A 147 5.48 -3.26 4.27
N GLY A 148 6.17 -3.94 3.36
CA GLY A 148 5.82 -5.27 2.86
C GLY A 148 7.08 -6.05 2.54
N ASN A 149 7.09 -7.37 2.78
CA ASN A 149 8.28 -8.22 2.53
C ASN A 149 9.60 -7.72 3.15
N LYS A 150 9.54 -7.13 4.36
CA LYS A 150 10.69 -6.57 5.09
C LYS A 150 11.32 -5.31 4.47
N GLU A 151 10.66 -4.70 3.48
CA GLU A 151 11.11 -3.47 2.83
C GLU A 151 10.00 -2.40 2.80
N TRP A 152 10.40 -1.14 2.66
CA TRP A 152 9.48 -0.05 2.37
C TRP A 152 9.19 -0.04 0.86
N VAL A 153 7.92 -0.05 0.52
CA VAL A 153 7.41 -0.11 -0.85
C VAL A 153 6.62 1.17 -1.12
N THR A 154 6.99 1.88 -2.17
CA THR A 154 6.17 2.96 -2.75
C THR A 154 5.17 2.35 -3.71
N GLY A 155 3.91 2.73 -3.61
CA GLY A 155 2.88 2.17 -4.45
C GLY A 155 1.57 2.93 -4.35
N VAL A 156 0.47 2.23 -4.59
CA VAL A 156 -0.87 2.79 -4.66
C VAL A 156 -1.77 2.08 -3.67
N GLU A 157 -2.55 2.88 -2.95
CA GLU A 157 -3.62 2.41 -2.09
C GLU A 157 -4.97 2.74 -2.73
N ILE A 158 -5.77 1.70 -3.00
CA ILE A 158 -7.15 1.82 -3.48
C ILE A 158 -8.08 1.46 -2.33
N ILE A 159 -8.92 2.40 -1.93
CA ILE A 159 -9.99 2.22 -0.94
C ILE A 159 -11.32 2.31 -1.68
N PHE A 160 -12.13 1.28 -1.58
CA PHE A 160 -13.45 1.21 -2.18
C PHE A 160 -14.36 0.40 -1.28
N ASP A 161 -15.60 0.88 -1.11
CA ASP A 161 -16.50 0.35 -0.10
C ASP A 161 -15.73 0.15 1.22
N ASP A 162 -15.73 -1.10 1.65
CA ASP A 162 -15.18 -1.59 2.88
C ASP A 162 -13.89 -2.42 2.66
N ASN A 163 -13.15 -2.13 1.59
CA ASN A 163 -11.98 -2.90 1.18
C ASN A 163 -10.81 -1.98 0.83
N LYS A 164 -9.60 -2.51 0.99
CA LYS A 164 -8.37 -1.82 0.63
C LYS A 164 -7.44 -2.73 -0.15
N VAL A 165 -6.97 -2.24 -1.30
CA VAL A 165 -5.97 -2.89 -2.16
C VAL A 165 -4.67 -2.10 -2.13
N LEU A 166 -3.55 -2.81 -1.97
CA LEU A 166 -2.20 -2.25 -2.04
C LEU A 166 -1.48 -2.82 -3.25
N LEU A 167 -0.95 -1.93 -4.11
CA LEU A 167 -0.29 -2.28 -5.35
C LEU A 167 1.04 -1.57 -5.44
N ASN A 168 2.03 -2.17 -6.09
CA ASN A 168 3.20 -1.46 -6.57
C ASN A 168 3.23 -1.54 -8.11
N PRO A 169 2.73 -0.49 -8.80
CA PRO A 169 2.80 -0.40 -10.26
C PRO A 169 4.18 0.08 -10.76
N GLU A 170 5.12 0.46 -9.89
CA GLU A 170 6.45 1.01 -10.21
C GLU A 170 6.43 2.31 -11.05
N THR A 171 5.25 2.88 -11.31
CA THR A 171 5.03 4.16 -11.99
C THR A 171 3.92 4.92 -11.28
N ASN A 172 3.93 6.25 -11.38
CA ASN A 172 2.88 7.12 -10.84
C ASN A 172 1.65 7.19 -11.76
N ASP A 173 1.75 6.70 -13.00
CA ASP A 173 0.72 6.84 -14.03
C ASP A 173 -0.66 6.37 -13.58
N LEU A 174 -0.74 5.31 -12.78
CA LEU A 174 -2.02 4.83 -12.25
C LEU A 174 -2.75 5.90 -11.40
N VAL A 175 -2.01 6.57 -10.51
CA VAL A 175 -2.55 7.61 -9.64
C VAL A 175 -2.91 8.85 -10.45
N LEU A 176 -2.03 9.23 -11.38
CA LEU A 176 -2.21 10.41 -12.22
C LEU A 176 -3.39 10.24 -13.19
N ALA A 177 -3.49 9.09 -13.87
CA ALA A 177 -4.62 8.75 -14.73
C ALA A 177 -5.94 8.78 -13.95
N TYR A 178 -5.97 8.18 -12.76
CA TYR A 178 -7.19 8.20 -11.94
C TYR A 178 -7.58 9.62 -11.53
N ARG A 179 -6.62 10.46 -11.14
CA ARG A 179 -6.88 11.88 -10.80
C ARG A 179 -7.43 12.64 -12.01
N ALA A 180 -6.85 12.47 -13.20
CA ALA A 180 -7.32 13.11 -14.43
C ALA A 180 -8.76 12.68 -14.78
N ILE A 181 -9.07 11.38 -14.71
CA ILE A 181 -10.42 10.84 -14.93
C ILE A 181 -11.41 11.46 -13.92
N LYS A 182 -11.04 11.56 -12.64
CA LYS A 182 -11.90 12.15 -11.59
C LYS A 182 -12.10 13.66 -11.73
N LYS A 183 -11.11 14.39 -12.26
CA LYS A 183 -11.22 15.82 -12.55
C LYS A 183 -12.12 16.13 -13.75
N GLY A 184 -12.50 15.11 -14.53
CA GLY A 184 -13.30 15.29 -15.74
C GLY A 184 -12.47 15.77 -16.92
N GLU A 185 -11.16 15.50 -16.95
CA GLU A 185 -10.30 15.74 -18.13
C GLU A 185 -10.58 14.76 -19.29
N LEU A 186 -11.70 14.04 -19.21
CA LEU A 186 -12.35 13.43 -20.36
C LEU A 186 -13.08 14.56 -21.09
N THR A 187 -12.36 15.29 -21.93
CA THR A 187 -12.97 16.11 -22.96
C THR A 187 -13.83 15.19 -23.83
N ASP A 188 -15.15 15.27 -23.63
CA ASP A 188 -16.13 14.85 -24.64
C ASP A 188 -15.93 15.77 -25.85
N ASP A 189 -15.10 15.34 -26.80
CA ASP A 189 -15.09 15.81 -28.19
C ASP A 189 -15.48 14.64 -29.12
#